data_AF-A0A7K7NRK2-F1
#
_entry.id   AF-A0A7K7NRK2-F1
#
_cell.length_a   1.000
_cell.length_b   1.000
_cell.length_c   1.000
_cell.angle_alpha   90.00
_cell.angle_beta   90.00
_cell.angle_gamma   90.00
#
_symmetry.space_group_name_H-M   'P 1'
#
loop_
_entity.id
_entity.type
_entity.pdbx_description
1 polymer ?
#
loop_
_entity_poly.entity_id
_entity_poly.type
_entity_poly.pdbx_seq_one_letter_code
_entity_poly.pdbx_strand_id
1 'polypeptide(L)'
;AYRMKQNDQTKNDRTERIEKVRSMWTLIMEMLTSLKKEKEAVDSVLEDCAGQCILDGTNVAFSVPWLLAHRVESDIQQLCTGSVYEAEKLNFLTVIQLLNEALRMLRDEHCQYDLKQLQAIEDRSVLCNEVLQRLVAVRLEAEQQHCMSVSGSISKEQEGWEQKWKSFLGLCPFNLALAQDLVSSVQFI
;
A
#
# COMPACT_ATOMS: atom_id res chain seq x y z
N ALA A 1 5.81 49.44 -51.77
CA ALA A 1 5.22 48.12 -51.51
C ALA A 1 5.62 47.51 -50.15
N TYR A 2 6.86 47.66 -49.66
CA TYR A 2 7.35 46.95 -48.46
C TYR A 2 6.74 47.42 -47.11
N ARG A 3 6.44 48.72 -46.94
CA ARG A 3 5.84 49.26 -45.70
C ARG A 3 4.39 48.83 -45.45
N MET A 4 3.62 48.51 -46.49
CA MET A 4 2.22 48.07 -46.32
C MET A 4 2.14 46.63 -45.78
N LYS A 5 3.04 45.73 -46.24
CA LYS A 5 3.06 44.33 -45.80
C LYS A 5 3.41 44.16 -44.31
N GLN A 6 4.33 44.97 -43.78
CA GLN A 6 4.69 44.90 -42.36
C GLN A 6 3.54 45.35 -41.44
N ASN A 7 2.79 46.39 -41.83
CA ASN A 7 1.70 46.93 -41.03
C ASN A 7 0.52 45.94 -40.91
N ASP A 8 0.17 45.25 -42.01
CA ASP A 8 -0.87 44.22 -42.01
C ASP A 8 -0.47 43.00 -41.16
N GLN A 9 0.82 42.63 -41.14
CA GLN A 9 1.29 41.52 -40.31
C GLN A 9 1.26 41.85 -38.81
N THR A 10 1.63 43.07 -38.40
CA THR A 10 1.47 43.53 -37.00
C THR A 10 0.01 43.69 -36.58
N LYS A 11 -0.88 44.06 -37.50
CA LYS A 11 -2.32 44.12 -37.23
C LYS A 11 -2.89 42.71 -37.02
N ASN A 12 -2.46 41.75 -37.83
CA ASN A 12 -2.88 40.35 -37.73
C ASN A 12 -2.41 39.71 -36.40
N ASP A 13 -1.16 39.96 -35.99
CA ASP A 13 -0.63 39.52 -34.68
C ASP A 13 -1.44 40.11 -33.50
N ARG A 14 -1.81 41.39 -33.59
CA ARG A 14 -2.65 42.03 -32.56
C ARG A 14 -4.05 41.43 -32.50
N THR A 15 -4.67 41.16 -33.64
CA THR A 15 -6.01 40.55 -33.69
C THR A 15 -5.98 39.10 -33.18
N GLU A 16 -4.94 38.33 -33.51
CA GLU A 16 -4.78 36.96 -33.02
C GLU A 16 -4.59 36.92 -31.49
N ARG A 17 -3.78 37.83 -30.94
CA ARG A 17 -3.62 37.96 -29.48
C ARG A 17 -4.91 38.36 -28.78
N ILE A 18 -5.68 39.27 -29.36
CA ILE A 18 -6.99 39.66 -28.81
C ILE A 18 -7.95 38.47 -28.84
N GLU A 19 -7.99 37.71 -29.94
CA GLU A 19 -8.87 36.56 -30.07
C GLU A 19 -8.49 35.45 -29.08
N LYS A 20 -7.19 35.19 -28.90
CA LYS A 20 -6.69 34.23 -27.91
C LYS A 20 -7.09 34.63 -26.48
N VAL A 21 -6.97 35.90 -26.13
CA VAL A 21 -7.41 36.39 -24.80
C VAL A 21 -8.92 36.21 -24.64
N ARG A 22 -9.72 36.47 -25.68
CA ARG A 22 -11.17 36.23 -25.65
C ARG A 22 -11.49 34.75 -25.47
N SER A 23 -10.86 33.86 -26.23
CA SER A 23 -11.07 32.41 -26.09
C SER A 23 -10.70 31.91 -24.70
N MET A 24 -9.57 32.38 -24.14
CA MET A 24 -9.17 32.03 -22.77
C MET A 24 -10.17 32.57 -21.73
N TRP A 25 -10.65 33.80 -21.90
CA TRP A 25 -11.66 34.39 -21.02
C TRP A 25 -12.98 33.61 -21.08
N THR A 26 -13.43 33.21 -22.27
CA THR A 26 -14.61 32.38 -22.46
C THR A 26 -14.46 31.04 -21.73
N LEU A 27 -13.32 30.36 -21.88
CA LEU A 27 -13.05 29.09 -21.19
C LEU A 27 -13.09 29.24 -19.67
N ILE A 28 -12.52 30.31 -19.12
CA ILE A 28 -12.55 30.59 -17.68
C ILE A 28 -14.00 30.84 -17.23
N MET A 29 -14.77 31.63 -17.98
CA MET A 29 -16.16 31.92 -17.67
C MET A 29 -17.02 30.66 -17.70
N GLU A 30 -16.85 29.80 -18.72
CA GLU A 30 -17.54 28.51 -18.80
C GLU A 30 -17.23 27.62 -17.59
N MET A 31 -15.95 27.51 -17.20
CA MET A 31 -15.55 26.75 -16.02
C MET A 31 -16.11 27.34 -14.71
N LEU A 32 -16.11 28.67 -14.55
CA LEU A 32 -16.71 29.29 -13.38
C LEU A 32 -18.23 29.08 -13.33
N THR A 33 -18.90 29.08 -14.48
CA THR A 33 -20.35 28.82 -14.55
C THR A 33 -20.70 27.36 -14.30
N SER A 34 -19.86 26.39 -14.70
CA SER A 34 -20.10 24.98 -14.42
C SER A 34 -19.94 24.67 -12.93
N LEU A 35 -18.93 25.25 -12.27
CA LEU A 35 -18.68 25.10 -10.83
C LEU A 35 -19.69 25.84 -9.95
N LYS A 36 -20.49 26.76 -10.50
CA LYS A 36 -21.45 27.56 -9.72
C LYS A 36 -22.46 26.70 -8.96
N LYS A 37 -22.98 25.63 -9.57
CA LYS A 37 -23.94 24.73 -8.93
C LYS A 37 -23.32 23.91 -7.79
N GLU A 38 -22.07 23.46 -7.97
CA GLU A 38 -21.32 22.73 -6.94
C GLU A 38 -21.03 23.65 -5.75
N LYS A 39 -20.62 24.89 -6.03
CA LYS A 39 -20.44 25.91 -4.99
C LYS A 39 -21.75 26.18 -4.23
N GLU A 40 -22.86 26.39 -4.92
CA GLU A 40 -24.17 26.61 -4.28
C GLU A 40 -24.60 25.42 -3.40
N ALA A 41 -24.30 24.18 -3.82
CA ALA A 41 -24.58 22.99 -3.00
C ALA A 41 -23.72 22.96 -1.72
N VAL A 42 -22.43 23.29 -1.82
CA VAL A 42 -21.52 23.37 -0.66
C VAL A 42 -21.93 24.52 0.27
N ASP A 43 -22.23 25.70 -0.27
CA ASP A 43 -22.70 26.86 0.48
C ASP A 43 -24.02 26.53 1.21
N SER A 44 -24.95 25.78 0.58
CA SER A 44 -26.20 25.36 1.22
C SER A 44 -25.99 24.42 2.40
N VAL A 45 -25.04 23.48 2.30
CA VAL A 45 -24.67 22.60 3.43
C VAL A 45 -24.03 23.41 4.55
N LEU A 46 -23.21 24.40 4.20
CA LEU A 46 -22.55 25.26 5.18
C LEU A 46 -23.55 26.16 5.93
N GLU A 47 -24.52 26.73 5.23
CA GLU A 47 -25.60 27.55 5.81
C GLU A 47 -26.56 26.69 6.65
N ASP A 48 -26.92 25.48 6.21
CA ASP A 48 -27.69 24.51 6.99
C ASP A 48 -26.95 24.08 8.27
N CYS A 49 -25.61 24.04 8.24
CA CYS A 49 -24.79 23.82 9.42
C CYS A 49 -24.62 25.07 10.31
N ALA A 50 -24.81 26.28 9.77
CA ALA A 50 -24.62 27.53 10.49
C ALA A 50 -25.92 28.03 11.18
N GLY A 51 -27.09 27.62 10.68
CA GLY A 51 -28.39 27.99 11.21
C GLY A 51 -29.12 26.81 11.86
N GLN A 52 -29.27 26.85 13.19
CA GLN A 52 -30.20 26.02 13.99
C GLN A 52 -29.78 24.58 14.30
N CYS A 53 -28.76 24.45 15.17
CA CYS A 53 -28.84 23.48 16.26
C CYS A 53 -29.17 24.22 17.56
N ILE A 54 -30.45 24.55 17.78
CA ILE A 54 -30.92 24.80 19.16
C ILE A 54 -31.05 23.41 19.79
N LEU A 55 -30.03 23.00 20.54
CA LEU A 55 -30.11 21.86 21.46
C LEU A 55 -30.98 22.24 22.66
N ASP A 56 -32.27 22.50 22.45
CA ASP A 56 -33.22 22.38 23.55
C ASP A 56 -33.60 20.89 23.67
N GLY A 57 -33.19 20.28 24.78
CA GLY A 57 -33.48 18.87 25.06
C GLY A 57 -34.94 18.61 25.39
N THR A 58 -35.86 19.50 24.99
CA THR A 58 -37.26 19.49 25.44
C THR A 58 -38.10 18.46 24.69
N ASN A 59 -37.68 18.04 23.49
CA ASN A 59 -38.39 17.04 22.67
C ASN A 59 -37.57 15.79 22.30
N VAL A 60 -36.36 15.62 22.85
CA VAL A 60 -35.55 14.40 22.63
C VAL A 60 -35.74 13.47 23.81
N ALA A 61 -36.51 12.40 23.63
CA ALA A 61 -36.51 11.26 24.54
C ALA A 61 -35.16 10.55 24.42
N PHE A 62 -34.19 10.89 25.27
CA PHE A 62 -32.91 10.21 25.34
C PHE A 62 -33.10 8.87 26.05
N SER A 63 -33.23 7.79 25.29
CA SER A 63 -33.21 6.44 25.84
C SER A 63 -31.77 5.95 25.88
N VAL A 64 -31.29 5.64 27.08
CA VAL A 64 -29.99 4.99 27.26
C VAL A 64 -30.10 3.58 26.67
N PRO A 65 -29.24 3.18 25.71
CA PRO A 65 -29.24 1.83 25.17
C PRO A 65 -29.20 0.78 26.29
N TRP A 66 -30.05 -0.24 26.21
CA TRP A 66 -30.24 -1.25 27.27
C TRP A 66 -28.93 -1.88 27.78
N LEU A 67 -27.98 -2.15 26.87
CA LEU A 67 -26.67 -2.68 27.20
C LEU A 67 -25.83 -1.73 28.08
N LEU A 68 -25.95 -0.43 27.85
CA LEU A 68 -25.30 0.58 28.68
C LEU A 68 -26.05 0.72 30.01
N ALA A 69 -27.38 0.74 30.01
CA ALA A 69 -28.16 0.79 31.24
C ALA A 69 -27.87 -0.41 32.18
N HIS A 70 -27.82 -1.63 31.64
CA HIS A 70 -27.54 -2.84 32.40
C HIS A 70 -26.11 -2.89 32.95
N ARG A 71 -25.13 -2.42 32.18
CA ARG A 71 -23.72 -2.36 32.65
C ARG A 71 -23.49 -1.21 33.63
N VAL A 72 -24.21 -0.11 33.47
CA VAL A 72 -24.26 0.96 34.47
C VAL A 72 -24.83 0.44 35.77
N GLU A 73 -25.94 -0.29 35.75
CA GLU A 73 -26.49 -0.92 36.95
C GLU A 73 -25.52 -1.92 37.60
N SER A 74 -24.73 -2.67 36.82
CA SER A 74 -23.70 -3.56 37.38
C SER A 74 -22.47 -2.84 37.92
N ASP A 75 -22.09 -1.71 37.32
CA ASP A 75 -20.81 -1.01 37.56
C ASP A 75 -20.99 0.32 38.35
N ILE A 76 -22.23 0.73 38.65
CA ILE A 76 -22.59 1.94 39.42
C ILE A 76 -21.88 1.96 40.76
N GLN A 77 -21.63 0.80 41.37
CA GLN A 77 -20.93 0.73 42.66
C GLN A 77 -19.45 1.12 42.58
N GLN A 78 -18.84 1.16 41.39
CA GLN A 78 -17.39 1.40 41.25
C GLN A 78 -17.03 2.65 40.44
N LEU A 79 -17.88 3.08 39.50
CA LEU A 79 -17.52 4.09 38.49
C LEU A 79 -18.37 5.37 38.49
N CYS A 80 -19.61 5.34 38.99
CA CYS A 80 -20.50 6.50 38.97
C CYS A 80 -20.56 7.15 40.36
N THR A 81 -20.00 8.35 40.50
CA THR A 81 -20.02 9.11 41.78
C THR A 81 -21.40 9.70 42.11
N GLY A 82 -22.44 9.44 41.30
CA GLY A 82 -23.79 9.95 41.52
C GLY A 82 -24.84 9.29 40.64
N SER A 83 -26.11 9.55 40.96
CA SER A 83 -27.26 9.08 40.18
C SER A 83 -27.32 9.75 38.81
N VAL A 84 -27.78 9.01 37.79
CA VAL A 84 -28.08 9.56 36.45
C VAL A 84 -29.25 10.56 36.52
N TYR A 85 -30.14 10.39 37.49
CA TYR A 85 -31.26 11.29 37.76
C TYR A 85 -31.14 11.88 39.16
N GLU A 86 -31.17 13.21 39.23
CA GLU A 86 -31.14 13.96 40.48
C GLU A 86 -32.34 14.91 40.51
N ALA A 87 -33.20 14.77 41.53
CA ALA A 87 -34.45 15.53 41.65
C ALA A 87 -35.34 15.48 40.38
N GLU A 88 -35.56 14.27 39.84
CA GLU A 88 -36.35 14.00 38.62
C GLU A 88 -35.79 14.67 37.34
N LYS A 89 -34.59 15.26 37.42
CA LYS A 89 -33.90 15.84 36.27
C LYS A 89 -32.64 15.05 35.95
N LEU A 90 -32.33 14.99 34.66
CA LEU A 90 -31.13 14.34 34.18
C LEU A 90 -29.89 15.08 34.67
N ASN A 91 -28.96 14.37 35.30
CA ASN A 91 -27.67 14.93 35.66
C ASN A 91 -26.71 14.78 34.47
N PHE A 92 -26.54 15.86 33.69
CA PHE A 92 -25.72 15.83 32.48
C PHE A 92 -24.25 15.47 32.76
N LEU A 93 -23.72 15.79 33.95
CA LEU A 93 -22.34 15.47 34.30
C LEU A 93 -22.15 13.95 34.41
N THR A 94 -23.06 13.24 35.08
CA THR A 94 -22.99 11.78 35.21
C THR A 94 -23.25 11.09 33.88
N VAL A 95 -24.12 11.64 33.01
CA VAL A 95 -24.32 11.15 31.64
C VAL A 95 -23.05 11.30 30.79
N ILE A 96 -22.37 12.45 30.85
CA ILE A 96 -21.11 12.67 30.12
C ILE A 96 -20.02 11.72 30.60
N GLN A 97 -19.88 11.53 31.91
CA GLN A 97 -18.92 10.58 32.49
C GLN A 97 -19.18 9.16 32.01
N LEU A 98 -20.45 8.76 32.00
CA LEU A 98 -20.86 7.45 31.50
C LEU A 98 -20.53 7.27 30.01
N LEU A 99 -20.84 8.27 29.18
CA LEU A 99 -20.54 8.20 27.75
C LEU A 99 -19.04 8.11 27.48
N ASN A 100 -18.23 8.87 28.21
CA ASN A 100 -16.77 8.80 28.10
C ASN A 100 -16.22 7.42 28.49
N GLU A 101 -16.82 6.78 29.50
CA GLU A 101 -16.44 5.45 29.93
C GLU A 101 -16.82 4.38 28.89
N ALA A 102 -18.02 4.48 28.32
CA ALA A 102 -18.43 3.61 27.22
C ALA A 102 -17.49 3.75 26.00
N LEU A 103 -17.11 4.98 25.65
CA LEU A 103 -16.14 5.24 24.58
C LEU A 103 -14.75 4.68 24.89
N ARG A 104 -14.30 4.80 26.15
CA ARG A 104 -13.04 4.22 26.61
C ARG A 104 -13.03 2.70 26.46
N MET A 105 -14.09 2.03 26.91
CA MET A 105 -14.23 0.58 26.77
C MET A 105 -14.24 0.13 25.31
N LEU A 106 -15.02 0.80 24.45
CA LEU A 106 -15.07 0.49 23.03
C LEU A 106 -13.70 0.62 22.35
N ARG A 107 -12.95 1.68 22.69
CA ARG A 107 -11.58 1.87 22.19
C ARG A 107 -10.66 0.74 22.68
N ASP A 108 -10.74 0.39 23.95
CA ASP A 108 -9.85 -0.61 24.54
C ASP A 108 -10.15 -2.02 23.99
N GLU A 109 -11.43 -2.36 23.77
CA GLU A 109 -11.85 -3.60 23.09
C GLU A 109 -11.39 -3.65 21.62
N HIS A 110 -11.58 -2.55 20.88
CA HIS A 110 -11.11 -2.43 19.49
C HIS A 110 -9.59 -2.59 19.38
N CYS A 111 -8.85 -1.93 20.27
CA CYS A 111 -7.38 -2.03 20.32
C CYS A 111 -6.92 -3.46 20.59
N GLN A 112 -7.59 -4.20 21.48
CA GLN A 112 -7.28 -5.61 21.73
C GLN A 112 -7.60 -6.51 20.53
N TYR A 113 -8.69 -6.24 19.81
CA TYR A 113 -9.03 -6.97 18.60
C TYR A 113 -7.97 -6.75 17.51
N ASP A 114 -7.58 -5.50 17.25
CA ASP A 114 -6.56 -5.14 16.27
C ASP A 114 -5.21 -5.78 16.61
N LEU A 115 -4.80 -5.75 17.88
CA LEU A 115 -3.57 -6.40 18.35
C LEU A 115 -3.58 -7.90 18.09
N LYS A 116 -4.69 -8.60 18.36
CA LYS A 116 -4.83 -10.04 18.10
C LYS A 116 -4.80 -10.35 16.59
N GLN A 117 -5.41 -9.49 15.78
CA GLN A 117 -5.40 -9.66 14.33
C GLN A 117 -3.99 -9.45 13.75
N LEU A 118 -3.28 -8.42 14.20
CA LEU A 118 -1.89 -8.18 13.82
C LEU A 118 -0.97 -9.33 14.24
N GLN A 119 -1.13 -9.85 15.46
CA GLN A 119 -0.37 -11.00 15.93
C GLN A 119 -0.61 -12.24 15.07
N ALA A 120 -1.86 -12.52 14.70
CA ALA A 120 -2.18 -13.65 13.82
C ALA A 120 -1.58 -13.49 12.40
N ILE A 121 -1.44 -12.26 11.90
CA ILE A 121 -0.77 -11.99 10.63
C ILE A 121 0.74 -12.21 10.75
N GLU A 122 1.35 -11.73 11.83
CA GLU A 122 2.77 -11.92 12.11
C GLU A 122 3.12 -13.42 12.21
N ASP A 123 2.35 -14.19 12.97
CA ASP A 123 2.56 -15.64 13.12
C ASP A 123 2.48 -16.37 11.76
N ARG A 124 1.53 -15.99 10.90
CA ARG A 124 1.41 -16.53 9.53
C ARG A 124 2.59 -16.13 8.65
N SER A 125 3.08 -14.91 8.80
CA SER A 125 4.26 -14.39 8.08
C SER A 125 5.51 -15.20 8.43
N VAL A 126 5.73 -15.43 9.72
CA VAL A 126 6.85 -16.25 10.22
C VAL A 126 6.77 -17.67 9.65
N LEU A 127 5.62 -18.32 9.75
CA LEU A 127 5.41 -19.67 9.20
C LEU A 127 5.65 -19.72 7.68
N CYS A 128 5.15 -18.71 6.95
CA CYS A 128 5.37 -18.62 5.51
C CYS A 128 6.86 -18.51 5.18
N ASN A 129 7.59 -17.67 5.93
CA ASN A 129 9.02 -17.49 5.73
C ASN A 129 9.81 -18.79 6.01
N GLU A 130 9.48 -19.52 7.08
CA GLU A 130 10.09 -20.83 7.35
C GLU A 130 9.86 -21.84 6.22
N VAL A 131 8.65 -21.87 5.66
CA VAL A 131 8.33 -22.73 4.51
C VAL A 131 9.12 -22.28 3.27
N LEU A 132 9.22 -20.98 3.02
CA LEU A 132 10.03 -20.45 1.92
C LEU A 132 11.50 -20.83 2.05
N GLN A 133 12.09 -20.70 3.23
CA GLN A 133 13.48 -21.11 3.49
C GLN A 133 13.69 -22.60 3.22
N ARG A 134 12.76 -23.46 3.67
CA ARG A 134 12.80 -24.89 3.36
C ARG A 134 12.72 -25.18 1.86
N LEU A 135 11.84 -24.52 1.14
CA LEU A 135 11.69 -24.68 -0.31
C LEU A 135 12.94 -24.22 -1.07
N VAL A 136 13.58 -23.14 -0.63
CA VAL A 136 14.85 -22.66 -1.20
C VAL A 136 15.95 -23.69 -0.99
N ALA A 137 16.06 -24.27 0.21
CA ALA A 137 17.05 -25.32 0.49
C ALA A 137 16.85 -26.55 -0.42
N VAL A 138 15.61 -27.04 -0.53
CA VAL A 138 15.27 -28.18 -1.41
C VAL A 138 15.58 -27.88 -2.87
N ARG A 139 15.30 -26.64 -3.34
CA ARG A 139 15.65 -26.23 -4.70
C ARG A 139 17.16 -26.31 -4.91
N LEU A 140 17.95 -25.76 -3.99
CA LEU A 140 19.40 -25.73 -4.11
C LEU A 140 19.99 -27.15 -4.15
N GLU A 141 19.49 -28.06 -3.31
CA GLU A 141 19.89 -29.47 -3.31
C GLU A 141 19.55 -30.15 -4.64
N ALA A 142 18.35 -29.92 -5.18
CA ALA A 142 17.93 -30.48 -6.46
C ALA A 142 18.79 -29.96 -7.62
N GLU A 143 19.11 -28.66 -7.63
CA GLU A 143 20.00 -28.05 -8.63
C GLU A 143 21.41 -28.62 -8.55
N GLN A 144 21.95 -28.78 -7.34
CA GLN A 144 23.27 -29.38 -7.13
C GLN A 144 23.30 -30.83 -7.63
N GLN A 145 22.28 -31.63 -7.28
CA GLN A 145 22.18 -33.02 -7.71
C GLN A 145 22.04 -33.15 -9.23
N HIS A 146 21.28 -32.25 -9.87
CA HIS A 146 21.18 -32.19 -11.32
C HIS A 146 22.54 -31.87 -11.97
N CYS A 147 23.27 -30.87 -11.48
CA CYS A 147 24.61 -30.54 -11.97
C CYS A 147 25.60 -31.71 -11.81
N MET A 148 25.57 -32.41 -10.67
CA MET A 148 26.39 -33.61 -10.45
C MET A 148 26.01 -34.75 -11.42
N SER A 149 24.72 -34.94 -11.70
CA SER A 149 24.25 -35.97 -12.64
C SER A 149 24.66 -35.67 -14.09
N VAL A 150 24.52 -34.41 -14.52
CA VAL A 150 24.93 -33.95 -15.86
C VAL A 150 26.44 -34.07 -16.02
N SER A 151 27.23 -33.58 -15.06
CA SER A 151 28.70 -33.67 -15.13
C SER A 151 29.21 -35.12 -15.12
N GLY A 152 28.60 -36.00 -14.32
CA GLY A 152 28.91 -37.43 -14.35
C GLY A 152 28.62 -38.08 -15.70
N SER A 153 27.50 -37.72 -16.34
CA SER A 153 27.12 -38.21 -17.66
C SER A 153 28.10 -37.72 -18.75
N ILE A 154 28.47 -36.44 -18.71
CA ILE A 154 29.48 -35.85 -19.60
C ILE A 154 30.83 -36.55 -19.42
N SER A 155 31.28 -36.76 -18.18
CA SER A 155 32.56 -37.43 -17.90
C SER A 155 32.59 -38.85 -18.46
N LYS A 156 31.49 -39.61 -18.34
CA LYS A 156 31.38 -40.96 -18.89
C LYS A 156 31.40 -40.97 -20.42
N GLU A 157 30.71 -40.02 -21.03
CA GLU A 157 30.72 -39.88 -22.49
C GLU A 157 32.11 -39.46 -23.00
N GLN A 158 32.77 -38.54 -22.30
CA GLN A 158 34.15 -38.13 -22.59
C GLN A 158 35.13 -39.30 -22.49
N GLU A 159 35.04 -40.13 -21.45
CA GLU A 159 35.86 -41.34 -21.32
C GLU A 159 35.60 -42.33 -22.47
N GLY A 160 34.33 -42.53 -22.84
CA GLY A 160 33.96 -43.37 -23.98
C GLY A 160 34.54 -42.86 -25.31
N TRP A 161 34.55 -41.54 -25.51
CA TRP A 161 35.22 -40.92 -26.66
C TRP A 161 36.74 -41.08 -26.58
N GLU A 162 37.35 -40.86 -25.43
CA GLU A 162 38.80 -41.02 -25.23
C GLU A 162 39.26 -42.45 -25.57
N GLN A 163 38.51 -43.46 -25.12
CA GLN A 163 38.79 -44.86 -25.46
C GLN A 163 38.69 -45.13 -26.96
N LYS A 164 37.66 -44.58 -27.64
CA LYS A 164 37.53 -44.69 -29.11
C LYS A 164 38.70 -44.01 -29.83
N TRP A 165 39.06 -42.79 -29.44
CA TRP A 165 40.19 -42.10 -30.07
C TRP A 165 41.51 -42.84 -29.86
N LYS A 166 41.74 -43.36 -28.65
CA LYS A 166 42.92 -44.17 -28.33
C LYS A 166 42.99 -45.45 -29.14
N SER A 167 41.86 -46.09 -29.47
CA SER A 167 41.86 -47.29 -30.32
C SER A 167 42.16 -46.99 -31.79
N PHE A 168 41.68 -45.85 -32.32
CA PHE A 168 41.93 -45.46 -33.72
C PHE A 168 43.31 -44.85 -33.95
N LEU A 169 43.79 -44.00 -33.02
CA LEU A 169 45.01 -43.20 -33.19
C LEU A 169 46.19 -43.71 -32.34
N GLY A 170 45.97 -44.67 -31.44
CA GLY A 170 46.98 -45.15 -30.48
C GLY A 170 47.33 -44.14 -29.37
N LEU A 171 46.74 -42.94 -29.41
CA LEU A 171 47.01 -41.82 -28.51
C LEU A 171 45.70 -41.20 -28.00
N CYS A 172 45.74 -40.58 -26.82
CA CYS A 172 44.65 -39.75 -26.33
C CYS A 172 44.83 -38.29 -26.80
N PRO A 173 43.87 -37.71 -27.54
CA PRO A 173 43.92 -36.32 -28.00
C PRO A 173 44.00 -35.30 -26.86
N PHE A 174 43.35 -35.56 -25.72
CA PHE A 174 43.32 -34.64 -24.58
C PHE A 174 44.65 -34.57 -23.83
N ASN A 175 45.43 -35.65 -23.82
CA ASN A 175 46.76 -35.69 -23.22
C ASN A 175 47.82 -34.99 -24.08
N LEU A 176 47.60 -34.90 -25.40
CA LEU A 176 48.50 -34.19 -26.32
C LEU A 176 48.42 -32.67 -26.12
N ALA A 177 47.22 -32.14 -25.82
CA ALA A 177 47.04 -30.71 -25.56
C ALA A 177 47.80 -30.25 -24.29
N LEU A 178 47.78 -31.05 -23.21
CA LEU A 178 48.53 -30.76 -21.99
C LEU A 178 50.05 -30.94 -22.15
N ALA A 179 50.50 -31.88 -23.00
CA ALA A 179 51.92 -32.09 -23.28
C ALA A 179 52.55 -30.92 -24.06
N GLN A 180 51.77 -30.25 -24.93
CA GLN A 180 52.25 -29.09 -25.71
C GLN A 180 52.50 -27.85 -24.84
N ASP A 181 51.72 -27.66 -23.77
CA ASP A 181 51.86 -26.54 -22.82
C ASP A 181 53.05 -26.72 -21.86
N LEU A 182 53.38 -27.95 -21.48
CA LEU A 182 54.56 -28.26 -20.66
C LEU A 182 55.88 -28.09 -21.44
N VAL A 183 55.90 -28.42 -22.73
CA VAL A 183 57.10 -28.20 -23.58
C VAL A 183 57.38 -26.71 -23.80
N SER A 184 56.35 -25.87 -23.81
CA SER A 184 56.50 -24.40 -23.94
C SER A 184 57.02 -23.74 -22.66
N SER A 185 56.87 -24.39 -21.50
CA SER A 185 57.30 -23.85 -20.20
C SER A 185 58.74 -24.26 -19.81
N VAL A 186 59.32 -25.27 -20.46
CA VAL A 186 60.70 -25.75 -20.19
C VAL A 186 61.74 -25.09 -21.11
N GLN A 187 61.32 -24.26 -22.08
CA GLN A 187 62.23 -23.48 -22.94
C GLN A 187 62.68 -22.13 -22.34
N PHE A 188 62.35 -21.83 -21.08
CA PHE A 188 62.68 -20.57 -20.40
C PHE A 188 63.47 -20.73 -19.08
N ILE A 189 64.24 -21.82 -18.91
CA ILE A 189 65.30 -21.93 -17.89
C ILE A 189 66.61 -22.25 -18.62
#